data_AF-A0A1G1I518-F1
#
_entry.id   AF-A0A1G1I518-F1
#
_cell.length_a   1.000
_cell.length_b   1.000
_cell.length_c   1.000
_cell.angle_alpha   90.00
_cell.angle_beta   90.00
_cell.angle_gamma   90.00
#
_symmetry.space_group_name_H-M   'P 1'
#
loop_
_entity.id
_entity.type
_entity.pdbx_description
1 polymer ?
#
loop_
_entity_poly.entity_id
_entity_poly.type
_entity_poly.pdbx_seq_one_letter_code
_entity_poly.pdbx_strand_id
1 'polypeptide(L)'
;MIKFLRQGAIENPWVFRGIMLVIAITFVITMGWWGFGDDEASTVVAQIGDRSITSDEYERAYRNAERFYRDMFKDQFNADLLKQLDLKHQVINTLVERELWLKTARRMSVTLSPQELADSIAAIKAFQREDTGRFDPELYRRVLKNNHMTPEAFETNQRDELLIAKVKSLVGDSTAVSAPDWEAARARQAAQNPGPTSDATLPSPLPQKQERTLNAYMDAMRRSADVVIEERKL
;
A
#
# COMPACT_ATOMS: atom_id res chain seq x y z
N MET A 1 -38.44 50.17 3.25
CA MET A 1 -37.26 49.60 3.95
C MET A 1 -36.21 48.98 3.04
N ILE A 2 -36.54 48.45 1.85
CA ILE A 2 -35.57 47.75 0.97
C ILE A 2 -34.52 48.70 0.34
N LYS A 3 -34.76 50.02 0.31
CA LYS A 3 -33.80 50.99 -0.26
C LYS A 3 -32.57 51.24 0.64
N PHE A 4 -32.68 51.05 1.96
CA PHE A 4 -31.53 51.18 2.88
C PHE A 4 -30.57 49.99 2.83
N LEU A 5 -31.01 48.84 2.32
CA LEU A 5 -30.15 47.67 2.11
C LEU A 5 -29.28 47.78 0.84
N ARG A 6 -29.68 48.61 -0.14
CA ARG A 6 -28.94 48.76 -1.40
C ARG A 6 -27.81 49.81 -1.31
N GLN A 7 -27.96 50.80 -0.43
CA GLN A 7 -27.06 51.95 -0.39
C GLN A 7 -25.80 51.72 0.46
N GLY A 8 -25.87 50.84 1.49
CA GLY A 8 -24.71 50.47 2.30
C GLY A 8 -23.66 49.59 1.59
N ALA A 9 -24.00 48.99 0.44
CA ALA A 9 -23.08 48.13 -0.32
C ALA A 9 -22.16 48.91 -1.29
N ILE A 10 -22.45 50.19 -1.56
CA ILE A 10 -21.72 51.00 -2.55
C ILE A 10 -20.73 51.98 -1.89
N GLU A 11 -20.98 52.41 -0.65
CA GLU A 11 -20.19 53.48 -0.02
C GLU A 11 -18.86 53.02 0.63
N ASN A 12 -18.70 51.74 0.98
CA ASN A 12 -17.49 51.26 1.67
C ASN A 12 -16.99 49.90 1.15
N PRO A 13 -16.36 49.84 -0.04
CA PRO A 13 -15.81 48.59 -0.60
C PRO A 13 -14.74 47.93 0.30
N TRP A 14 -14.13 48.71 1.21
CA TRP A 14 -13.18 48.20 2.20
C TRP A 14 -13.85 47.39 3.31
N VAL A 15 -15.02 47.80 3.78
CA VAL A 15 -15.80 47.07 4.80
C VAL A 15 -16.32 45.75 4.23
N PHE A 16 -16.77 45.76 2.97
CA PHE A 16 -17.22 44.54 2.29
C PHE A 16 -16.07 43.54 2.07
N ARG A 17 -14.87 44.01 1.68
CA ARG A 17 -13.68 43.15 1.60
C ARG A 17 -13.29 42.60 2.96
N GLY A 18 -13.40 43.39 4.03
CA GLY A 18 -13.16 42.93 5.40
C GLY A 18 -14.11 41.81 5.81
N ILE A 19 -15.42 41.98 5.59
CA ILE A 19 -16.42 40.94 5.90
C ILE A 19 -16.22 39.69 5.04
N MET A 20 -15.94 39.84 3.75
CA MET A 20 -15.67 38.72 2.85
C MET A 20 -14.41 37.95 3.27
N LEU A 21 -13.36 38.65 3.69
CA LEU A 21 -12.13 38.04 4.22
C LEU A 21 -12.40 37.29 5.52
N VAL A 22 -13.20 37.85 6.44
CA VAL A 22 -13.55 37.20 7.71
C VAL A 22 -14.37 35.93 7.47
N ILE A 23 -15.33 35.95 6.53
CA ILE A 23 -16.10 34.76 6.16
C ILE A 23 -15.21 33.73 5.46
N ALA A 24 -14.32 34.15 4.55
CA ALA A 24 -13.37 33.26 3.89
C ALA A 24 -12.38 32.64 4.87
N ILE A 25 -11.86 33.41 5.83
CA ILE A 25 -10.99 32.93 6.91
C ILE A 25 -11.77 31.98 7.83
N THR A 26 -13.03 32.28 8.14
CA THR A 26 -13.87 31.36 8.92
C THR A 26 -14.06 30.05 8.17
N PHE A 27 -14.35 30.07 6.87
CA PHE A 27 -14.39 28.87 6.03
C PHE A 27 -13.05 28.15 5.96
N VAL A 28 -11.91 28.85 5.85
CA VAL A 28 -10.59 28.22 5.84
C VAL A 28 -10.22 27.66 7.21
N ILE A 29 -10.66 28.26 8.31
CA ILE A 29 -10.41 27.75 9.67
C ILE A 29 -11.37 26.60 10.00
N THR A 30 -12.64 26.66 9.58
CA THR A 30 -13.62 25.60 9.84
C THR A 30 -13.52 24.43 8.86
N MET A 31 -13.29 24.66 7.56
CA MET A 31 -13.01 23.60 6.58
C MET A 31 -11.54 23.18 6.52
N GLY A 32 -10.58 24.05 6.86
CA GLY A 32 -9.15 23.67 6.87
C GLY A 32 -8.75 22.84 8.09
N TRP A 33 -9.60 22.78 9.11
CA TRP A 33 -9.51 21.77 10.18
C TRP A 33 -10.17 20.44 9.76
N TRP A 34 -11.10 20.46 8.80
CA TRP A 34 -11.64 19.26 8.14
C TRP A 34 -10.69 18.78 7.03
N GLY A 35 -9.41 18.66 7.36
CA GLY A 35 -8.50 17.83 6.58
C GLY A 35 -8.95 16.38 6.74
N PHE A 36 -9.22 15.72 5.61
CA PHE A 36 -9.36 14.27 5.44
C PHE A 36 -9.08 13.43 6.70
N GLY A 37 -10.10 13.12 7.48
CA GLY A 37 -10.00 12.22 8.63
C GLY A 37 -11.11 12.48 9.64
N ASP A 38 -11.85 11.42 9.98
CA ASP A 38 -12.83 11.34 11.07
C ASP A 38 -14.16 12.07 10.87
N ASP A 39 -15.09 11.45 10.12
CA ASP A 39 -16.54 11.61 10.39
C ASP A 39 -17.39 10.42 9.88
N GLU A 40 -16.94 9.21 10.19
CA GLU A 40 -17.85 8.09 10.45
C GLU A 40 -17.21 7.32 11.60
N ALA A 41 -17.99 6.87 12.58
CA ALA A 41 -17.52 6.09 13.73
C ALA A 41 -17.01 4.70 13.29
N SER A 42 -16.02 4.68 12.41
CA SER A 42 -15.41 3.48 11.89
C SER A 42 -14.54 2.92 13.02
N THR A 43 -14.93 1.74 13.47
CA THR A 43 -14.23 1.05 14.56
C THR A 43 -12.79 0.78 14.11
N VAL A 44 -11.80 1.30 14.83
CA VAL A 44 -10.37 1.04 14.53
C VAL A 44 -10.02 -0.38 14.96
N VAL A 45 -9.44 -1.15 14.03
CA VAL A 45 -9.07 -2.56 14.21
C VAL A 45 -7.57 -2.74 14.46
N ALA A 46 -6.74 -1.86 13.90
CA ALA A 46 -5.32 -1.81 14.20
C ALA A 46 -4.77 -0.39 14.10
N GLN A 47 -3.72 -0.09 14.86
CA GLN A 47 -3.01 1.19 14.86
C GLN A 47 -1.52 0.97 14.61
N ILE A 48 -0.93 1.81 13.76
CA ILE A 48 0.46 1.75 13.30
C ILE A 48 1.06 3.15 13.46
N GLY A 49 1.50 3.49 14.67
CA GLY A 49 1.85 4.87 15.03
C GLY A 49 0.67 5.82 14.75
N ASP A 50 0.84 6.73 13.79
CA ASP A 50 -0.15 7.75 13.44
C ASP A 50 -1.21 7.27 12.40
N ARG A 51 -1.07 6.06 11.83
CA ARG A 51 -2.04 5.51 10.86
C ARG A 51 -2.91 4.46 11.52
N SER A 52 -4.23 4.63 11.37
CA SER A 52 -5.23 3.66 11.85
C SER A 52 -5.82 2.88 10.67
N ILE A 53 -5.97 1.57 10.84
CA ILE A 53 -6.72 0.69 9.95
C ILE A 53 -8.15 0.57 10.50
N THR A 54 -9.12 0.98 9.69
CA THR A 54 -10.53 0.96 10.07
C THR A 54 -11.17 -0.41 9.80
N SER A 55 -12.30 -0.70 10.45
CA SER A 55 -13.07 -1.93 10.22
C SER A 55 -13.49 -2.06 8.76
N ASP A 56 -13.91 -0.98 8.11
CA ASP A 56 -14.32 -1.03 6.71
C ASP A 56 -13.16 -1.38 5.77
N GLU A 57 -11.96 -0.88 6.07
CA GLU A 57 -10.74 -1.21 5.33
C GLU A 57 -10.39 -2.69 5.49
N TYR A 58 -10.39 -3.18 6.72
CA TYR A 58 -10.16 -4.58 7.03
C TYR A 58 -11.19 -5.50 6.36
N GLU A 59 -12.48 -5.18 6.46
CA GLU A 59 -13.54 -5.97 5.84
C GLU A 59 -13.44 -6.02 4.32
N ARG A 60 -13.11 -4.89 3.67
CA ARG A 60 -12.88 -4.87 2.22
C ARG A 60 -11.71 -5.78 1.84
N ALA A 61 -10.61 -5.70 2.59
CA ALA A 61 -9.44 -6.54 2.36
C ALA A 61 -9.77 -8.03 2.60
N TYR A 62 -10.53 -8.35 3.65
CA TYR A 62 -10.96 -9.70 3.97
C TYR A 62 -11.83 -10.29 2.86
N ARG A 63 -12.85 -9.55 2.40
CA ARG A 63 -13.72 -9.99 1.28
C ARG A 63 -12.93 -10.23 0.00
N ASN A 64 -11.91 -9.42 -0.27
CA ASN A 64 -11.05 -9.58 -1.44
C ASN A 64 -10.17 -10.84 -1.32
N ALA A 65 -9.57 -11.07 -0.16
CA ALA A 65 -8.78 -12.26 0.10
C ALA A 65 -9.64 -13.53 0.06
N GLU A 66 -10.83 -13.49 0.64
CA GLU A 66 -11.80 -14.59 0.59
C GLU A 66 -12.17 -14.93 -0.86
N ARG A 67 -12.45 -13.92 -1.71
CA ARG A 67 -12.75 -14.11 -3.13
C ARG A 67 -11.58 -14.75 -3.87
N PHE A 68 -10.36 -14.29 -3.63
CA PHE A 68 -9.15 -14.87 -4.20
C PHE A 68 -9.00 -16.36 -3.84
N TYR A 69 -9.16 -16.72 -2.56
CA TYR A 69 -9.08 -18.10 -2.13
C TYR A 69 -10.22 -18.96 -2.67
N ARG A 70 -11.42 -18.40 -2.80
CA ARG A 70 -12.57 -19.05 -3.43
C ARG A 70 -12.29 -19.37 -4.89
N ASP A 71 -11.75 -18.42 -5.64
CA ASP A 71 -11.46 -18.59 -7.07
C ASP A 71 -10.31 -19.59 -7.30
N MET A 72 -9.35 -19.65 -6.38
CA MET A 72 -8.21 -20.56 -6.41
C MET A 72 -8.59 -22.00 -6.05
N PHE A 73 -9.35 -22.21 -4.96
CA PHE A 73 -9.68 -23.54 -4.45
C PHE A 73 -11.02 -24.08 -4.98
N LYS A 74 -11.86 -23.24 -5.57
CA LYS A 74 -13.16 -23.60 -6.19
C LYS A 74 -13.96 -24.57 -5.31
N ASP A 75 -14.06 -25.82 -5.74
CA ASP A 75 -14.85 -26.88 -5.08
C ASP A 75 -14.31 -27.30 -3.70
N GLN A 76 -13.03 -27.01 -3.41
CA GLN A 76 -12.40 -27.30 -2.11
C GLN A 76 -12.55 -26.14 -1.11
N PHE A 77 -13.12 -25.01 -1.53
CA PHE A 77 -13.30 -23.85 -0.67
C PHE A 77 -14.36 -24.13 0.40
N ASN A 78 -13.98 -24.06 1.67
CA ASN A 78 -14.90 -24.15 2.81
C ASN A 78 -14.47 -23.21 3.95
N ALA A 79 -15.37 -22.99 4.91
CA ALA A 79 -15.11 -22.09 6.03
C ALA A 79 -14.01 -22.61 6.98
N ASP A 80 -13.82 -23.94 7.06
CA ASP A 80 -12.80 -24.55 7.90
C ASP A 80 -11.39 -24.31 7.36
N LEU A 81 -11.24 -24.29 6.02
CA LEU A 81 -10.00 -23.93 5.34
C LEU A 81 -9.61 -22.49 5.67
N LEU A 82 -10.56 -21.55 5.66
CA LEU A 82 -10.29 -20.16 6.04
C LEU A 82 -9.81 -20.01 7.47
N LYS A 83 -10.36 -20.82 8.39
CA LYS A 83 -9.92 -20.86 9.80
C LYS A 83 -8.54 -21.50 9.93
N GLN A 84 -8.27 -22.58 9.21
CA GLN A 84 -6.97 -23.25 9.19
C GLN A 84 -5.87 -22.35 8.63
N LEU A 85 -6.18 -21.54 7.61
CA LEU A 85 -5.30 -20.53 7.06
C LEU A 85 -5.16 -19.29 7.95
N ASP A 86 -5.98 -19.20 8.99
CA ASP A 86 -6.06 -18.03 9.87
C ASP A 86 -6.25 -16.71 9.09
N LEU A 87 -7.16 -16.75 8.11
CA LEU A 87 -7.30 -15.71 7.09
C LEU A 87 -7.49 -14.31 7.70
N LYS A 88 -8.21 -14.22 8.82
CA LYS A 88 -8.42 -12.96 9.56
C LYS A 88 -7.10 -12.31 9.95
N HIS A 89 -6.23 -13.06 10.62
CA HIS A 89 -4.91 -12.56 11.02
C HIS A 89 -4.00 -12.32 9.82
N GLN A 90 -4.07 -13.16 8.79
CA GLN A 90 -3.29 -12.96 7.57
C GLN A 90 -3.64 -11.63 6.88
N VAL A 91 -4.93 -11.29 6.81
CA VAL A 91 -5.42 -10.06 6.17
C VAL A 91 -4.94 -8.83 6.95
N ILE A 92 -5.15 -8.78 8.27
CA ILE A 92 -4.71 -7.63 9.06
C ILE A 92 -3.19 -7.48 9.04
N ASN A 93 -2.44 -8.59 9.10
CA ASN A 93 -0.99 -8.56 8.96
C ASN A 93 -0.57 -8.01 7.59
N THR A 94 -1.24 -8.41 6.51
CA THR A 94 -0.95 -7.90 5.16
C THR A 94 -1.16 -6.37 5.08
N LEU A 95 -2.24 -5.86 5.68
CA LEU A 95 -2.50 -4.42 5.75
C LEU A 95 -1.43 -3.68 6.56
N VAL A 96 -1.06 -4.22 7.72
CA VAL A 96 0.02 -3.67 8.56
C VAL A 96 1.34 -3.65 7.79
N GLU A 97 1.70 -4.75 7.13
CA GLU A 97 2.94 -4.84 6.35
C GLU A 97 2.97 -3.83 5.21
N ARG A 98 1.86 -3.68 4.48
CA ARG A 98 1.71 -2.69 3.41
C ARG A 98 2.03 -1.28 3.93
N GLU A 99 1.42 -0.89 5.05
CA GLU A 99 1.64 0.43 5.66
C GLU A 99 3.08 0.65 6.12
N LEU A 100 3.71 -0.38 6.70
CA LEU A 100 5.12 -0.30 7.11
C LEU A 100 6.06 -0.08 5.92
N TRP A 101 5.80 -0.75 4.80
CA TRP A 101 6.57 -0.55 3.57
C TRP A 101 6.36 0.85 2.98
N LEU A 102 5.13 1.36 2.96
CA LEU A 102 4.86 2.73 2.51
C LEU A 102 5.49 3.79 3.41
N LYS A 103 5.48 3.58 4.73
CA LYS A 103 6.19 4.44 5.69
C LYS A 103 7.70 4.43 5.43
N THR A 104 8.26 3.26 5.11
CA THR A 104 9.67 3.15 4.73
C THR A 104 9.97 3.84 3.41
N ALA A 105 9.09 3.72 2.40
CA ALA A 105 9.21 4.44 1.14
C ALA A 105 9.32 5.96 1.38
N ARG A 106 8.42 6.51 2.20
CA ARG A 106 8.43 7.93 2.59
C ARG A 106 9.72 8.31 3.32
N ARG A 107 10.16 7.50 4.30
CA ARG A 107 11.41 7.73 5.05
C ARG A 107 12.64 7.71 4.15
N MET A 108 12.69 6.82 3.17
CA MET A 108 13.77 6.71 2.20
C MET A 108 13.65 7.70 1.03
N SER A 109 12.63 8.56 1.03
CA SER A 109 12.32 9.50 -0.06
C SER A 109 12.22 8.82 -1.43
N VAL A 110 11.75 7.57 -1.46
CA VAL A 110 11.54 6.82 -2.71
C VAL A 110 10.27 7.33 -3.37
N THR A 111 10.40 7.79 -4.61
CA THR A 111 9.28 8.30 -5.41
C THR A 111 9.08 7.48 -6.68
N LEU A 112 7.86 7.54 -7.21
CA LEU A 112 7.46 6.95 -8.48
C LEU A 112 7.02 8.05 -9.46
N SER A 113 7.69 8.12 -10.60
CA SER A 113 7.37 9.05 -11.66
C SER A 113 6.02 8.69 -12.34
N PRO A 114 5.32 9.68 -12.93
CA PRO A 114 4.10 9.41 -13.69
C PRO A 114 4.33 8.46 -14.87
N GLN A 115 5.50 8.50 -15.50
CA GLN A 115 5.84 7.62 -16.62
C GLN A 115 6.00 6.17 -16.17
N GLU A 116 6.73 5.92 -15.07
CA GLU A 116 6.85 4.56 -14.50
C GLU A 116 5.48 3.97 -14.17
N LEU A 117 4.58 4.79 -13.62
CA LEU A 117 3.20 4.37 -13.35
C LEU A 117 2.45 4.01 -14.63
N ALA A 118 2.48 4.90 -15.64
CA ALA A 118 1.81 4.68 -16.91
C ALA A 118 2.33 3.42 -17.63
N ASP A 119 3.65 3.22 -17.65
CA ASP A 119 4.29 2.05 -18.26
C ASP A 119 3.87 0.77 -17.54
N SER A 120 3.78 0.79 -16.21
CA SER A 120 3.31 -0.35 -15.44
C SER A 120 1.85 -0.71 -15.74
N ILE A 121 0.97 0.31 -15.89
CA ILE A 121 -0.44 0.11 -16.19
C ILE A 121 -0.59 -0.41 -17.62
N ALA A 122 0.17 0.16 -18.57
CA ALA A 122 0.18 -0.29 -19.95
C ALA A 122 0.67 -1.73 -20.11
N ALA A 123 1.51 -2.23 -19.18
CA ALA A 123 1.99 -3.60 -19.16
C ALA A 123 0.96 -4.63 -18.64
N ILE A 124 -0.16 -4.18 -18.07
CA ILE A 124 -1.21 -5.08 -17.56
C ILE A 124 -1.99 -5.67 -18.73
N LYS A 125 -1.91 -7.00 -18.88
CA LYS A 125 -2.59 -7.75 -19.95
C LYS A 125 -4.10 -7.50 -20.02
N ALA A 126 -4.75 -7.32 -18.87
CA ALA A 126 -6.19 -7.05 -18.80
C ALA A 126 -6.59 -5.70 -19.45
N PHE A 127 -5.63 -4.80 -19.67
CA PHE A 127 -5.83 -3.51 -20.33
C PHE A 127 -5.26 -3.47 -21.74
N GLN A 128 -4.73 -4.59 -22.22
CA GLN A 128 -4.20 -4.71 -23.57
C GLN A 128 -5.23 -5.33 -24.50
N ARG A 129 -5.24 -4.90 -25.76
CA ARG A 129 -5.99 -5.63 -26.78
C ARG A 129 -5.35 -6.97 -27.05
N GLU A 130 -6.17 -8.01 -27.15
CA GLU A 130 -5.70 -9.38 -27.41
C GLU A 130 -4.97 -9.51 -28.76
N ASP A 131 -5.27 -8.65 -29.73
CA ASP A 131 -4.71 -8.70 -31.09
C ASP A 131 -3.33 -8.05 -31.21
N THR A 132 -3.13 -6.91 -30.55
CA THR A 132 -1.94 -6.05 -30.69
C THR A 132 -1.04 -6.08 -29.46
N GLY A 133 -1.54 -6.57 -28.32
CA GLY A 133 -0.85 -6.51 -27.03
C GLY A 133 -0.63 -5.08 -26.53
N ARG A 134 -1.28 -4.09 -27.15
CA ARG A 134 -1.14 -2.67 -26.81
C ARG A 134 -2.24 -2.23 -25.86
N PHE A 135 -1.91 -1.30 -24.99
CA PHE A 135 -2.86 -0.69 -24.06
C PHE A 135 -4.05 -0.07 -24.79
N ASP A 136 -5.26 -0.34 -24.28
CA ASP A 136 -6.51 0.21 -24.76
C ASP A 136 -7.23 0.98 -23.63
N PRO A 137 -7.34 2.32 -23.73
CA PRO A 137 -8.02 3.15 -22.74
C PRO A 137 -9.50 2.80 -22.52
N GLU A 138 -10.21 2.32 -23.54
CA GLU A 138 -11.62 1.93 -23.44
C GLU A 138 -11.78 0.59 -22.73
N LEU A 139 -10.89 -0.37 -23.00
CA LEU A 139 -10.83 -1.62 -22.26
C LEU A 139 -10.49 -1.35 -20.79
N TYR A 140 -9.49 -0.50 -20.52
CA TYR A 140 -9.12 -0.06 -19.18
C TYR A 140 -10.32 0.50 -18.41
N ARG A 141 -11.01 1.51 -18.97
CA ARG A 141 -12.21 2.10 -18.33
C ARG A 141 -13.32 1.08 -18.12
N ARG A 142 -13.55 0.18 -19.08
CA ARG A 142 -14.56 -0.87 -18.96
C ARG A 142 -14.24 -1.87 -17.86
N VAL A 143 -13.00 -2.34 -17.76
CA VAL A 143 -12.55 -3.26 -16.72
C VAL A 143 -12.69 -2.60 -15.35
N LEU A 144 -12.26 -1.35 -15.20
CA LEU A 144 -12.40 -0.63 -13.93
C LEU A 144 -13.86 -0.44 -13.52
N LYS A 145 -14.73 -0.05 -14.47
CA LYS A 145 -16.17 0.09 -14.23
C LYS A 145 -16.81 -1.22 -13.79
N ASN A 146 -16.43 -2.34 -14.40
CA ASN A 146 -16.93 -3.66 -14.02
C ASN A 146 -16.50 -4.08 -12.60
N ASN A 147 -15.40 -3.52 -12.09
CA ASN A 147 -14.91 -3.74 -10.74
C ASN A 147 -15.31 -2.63 -9.75
N HIS A 148 -16.23 -1.74 -10.14
CA HIS A 148 -16.66 -0.59 -9.34
C HIS A 148 -15.51 0.30 -8.84
N MET A 149 -14.44 0.41 -9.62
CA MET A 149 -13.24 1.16 -9.27
C MET A 149 -13.08 2.37 -10.19
N THR A 150 -12.66 3.50 -9.62
CA THR A 150 -12.31 4.69 -10.42
C THR A 150 -10.87 4.63 -10.90
N PRO A 151 -10.52 5.30 -12.02
CA PRO A 151 -9.15 5.41 -12.48
C PRO A 151 -8.19 5.94 -11.40
N GLU A 152 -8.61 6.97 -10.66
CA GLU A 152 -7.77 7.61 -9.64
C GLU A 152 -7.48 6.67 -8.46
N ALA A 153 -8.49 5.91 -8.02
CA ALA A 153 -8.32 4.92 -6.97
C ALA A 153 -7.40 3.78 -7.43
N PHE A 154 -7.56 3.31 -8.66
CA PHE A 154 -6.70 2.28 -9.23
C PHE A 154 -5.25 2.74 -9.37
N GLU A 155 -5.03 3.93 -9.94
CA GLU A 155 -3.70 4.52 -10.13
C GLU A 155 -3.00 4.75 -8.80
N THR A 156 -3.73 5.17 -7.77
CA THR A 156 -3.19 5.33 -6.40
C THR A 156 -2.75 3.98 -5.83
N ASN A 157 -3.61 2.96 -5.93
CA ASN A 157 -3.27 1.61 -5.46
C ASN A 157 -2.06 1.03 -6.19
N GLN A 158 -2.02 1.19 -7.51
CA GLN A 158 -0.92 0.74 -8.36
C GLN A 158 0.38 1.47 -8.02
N ARG A 159 0.32 2.79 -7.78
CA ARG A 159 1.49 3.58 -7.36
C ARG A 159 2.05 3.06 -6.05
N ASP A 160 1.21 2.81 -5.05
CA ASP A 160 1.63 2.27 -3.76
C ASP A 160 2.29 0.90 -3.89
N GLU A 161 1.73 0.01 -4.71
CA GLU A 161 2.30 -1.32 -4.95
C GLU A 161 3.70 -1.24 -5.59
N LEU A 162 3.88 -0.34 -6.56
CA LEU A 162 5.19 -0.11 -7.18
C LEU A 162 6.19 0.51 -6.23
N LEU A 163 5.76 1.45 -5.38
CA LEU A 163 6.62 2.03 -4.34
C LEU A 163 7.09 0.95 -3.36
N ILE A 164 6.18 0.09 -2.90
CA ILE A 164 6.51 -1.03 -2.02
C ILE A 164 7.50 -1.98 -2.71
N ALA A 165 7.26 -2.35 -3.96
CA ALA A 165 8.16 -3.22 -4.72
C ALA A 165 9.56 -2.61 -4.87
N LYS A 166 9.64 -1.32 -5.20
CA LYS A 166 10.91 -0.57 -5.34
C LYS A 166 11.69 -0.54 -4.03
N VAL A 167 11.02 -0.25 -2.92
CA VAL A 167 11.65 -0.26 -1.59
C VAL A 167 12.12 -1.65 -1.19
N LYS A 168 11.30 -2.69 -1.41
CA LYS A 168 11.70 -4.08 -1.14
C LYS A 168 12.95 -4.48 -1.91
N SER A 169 13.05 -4.09 -3.19
CA SER A 169 14.27 -4.30 -4.00
C SER A 169 15.47 -3.60 -3.38
N LEU A 170 15.35 -2.30 -3.05
CA LEU A 170 16.46 -1.53 -2.47
C LEU A 170 16.95 -2.11 -1.13
N VAL A 171 16.04 -2.56 -0.27
CA VAL A 171 16.38 -3.21 1.00
C VAL A 171 17.04 -4.56 0.76
N GLY A 172 16.50 -5.38 -0.15
CA GLY A 172 17.09 -6.67 -0.54
C GLY A 172 18.49 -6.54 -1.15
N ASP A 173 18.71 -5.53 -1.98
CA ASP A 173 20.00 -5.29 -2.66
C ASP A 173 21.05 -4.73 -1.69
N SER A 174 20.65 -3.84 -0.77
CA SER A 174 21.57 -3.26 0.24
C SER A 174 22.16 -4.30 1.20
N THR A 175 21.43 -5.38 1.47
CA THR A 175 21.86 -6.47 2.36
C THR A 175 22.61 -7.58 1.62
N ALA A 176 22.43 -7.71 0.30
CA ALA A 176 23.21 -8.64 -0.53
C ALA A 176 24.70 -8.25 -0.62
N VAL A 177 25.04 -6.97 -0.46
CA VAL A 177 26.41 -6.45 -0.53
C VAL A 177 27.15 -6.53 0.82
N SER A 178 26.43 -6.60 1.95
CA SER A 178 27.03 -6.60 3.28
C SER A 178 27.07 -7.99 3.91
N ALA A 179 27.93 -8.89 3.42
CA ALA A 179 28.36 -10.04 4.20
C ALA A 179 29.71 -10.62 3.70
N PRO A 180 30.82 -10.39 4.43
CA PRO A 180 32.05 -11.19 4.34
C PRO A 180 31.84 -12.68 4.73
N ASP A 181 30.63 -13.08 5.12
CA ASP A 181 30.31 -14.38 5.70
C ASP A 181 30.23 -15.56 4.71
N TRP A 182 30.30 -15.30 3.40
CA TRP A 182 30.21 -16.40 2.41
C TRP A 182 31.49 -17.24 2.36
N GLU A 183 32.67 -16.64 2.60
CA GLU A 183 33.92 -17.39 2.71
C GLU A 183 33.89 -18.30 3.95
N ALA A 184 33.37 -17.80 5.07
CA ALA A 184 33.23 -18.55 6.31
C ALA A 184 32.18 -19.68 6.21
N ALA A 185 31.06 -19.45 5.53
CA ALA A 185 30.05 -20.48 5.27
C ALA A 185 30.54 -21.55 4.28
N ARG A 186 31.27 -21.14 3.23
CA ARG A 186 31.92 -22.03 2.26
C ARG A 186 33.02 -22.87 2.93
N ALA A 187 33.80 -22.27 3.83
CA ALA A 187 34.81 -22.97 4.61
C ALA A 187 34.20 -24.00 5.58
N ARG A 188 33.07 -23.70 6.22
CA ARG A 188 32.35 -24.64 7.11
C ARG A 188 31.72 -25.80 6.33
N GLN A 189 31.14 -25.54 5.16
CA GLN A 189 30.58 -26.59 4.30
C GLN A 189 31.67 -27.45 3.64
N ALA A 190 32.77 -26.85 3.18
CA ALA A 190 33.93 -27.58 2.66
C ALA A 190 34.61 -28.44 3.74
N ALA A 191 34.62 -27.99 5.00
CA ALA A 191 35.11 -28.77 6.13
C ALA A 191 34.19 -29.93 6.53
N GLN A 192 32.89 -29.84 6.27
CA GLN A 192 31.91 -30.89 6.60
C GLN A 192 31.73 -31.94 5.50
N ASN A 193 31.98 -31.61 4.23
CA ASN A 193 31.85 -32.55 3.10
C ASN A 193 33.09 -32.49 2.17
N PRO A 194 34.12 -33.32 2.41
CA PRO A 194 35.27 -33.44 1.52
C PRO A 194 34.92 -34.35 0.32
N GLY A 195 34.07 -33.85 -0.59
CA GLY A 195 33.75 -34.49 -1.87
C GLY A 195 34.30 -33.65 -3.05
N PRO A 196 34.52 -34.24 -4.24
CA PRO A 196 35.14 -33.54 -5.36
C PRO A 196 34.24 -32.38 -5.78
N THR A 197 34.75 -31.17 -5.65
CA THR A 197 34.10 -29.92 -6.05
C THR A 197 33.91 -29.90 -7.56
N SER A 198 32.77 -30.37 -8.04
CA SER A 198 32.30 -30.13 -9.40
C SER A 198 31.68 -28.73 -9.44
N ASP A 199 32.47 -27.77 -9.91
CA ASP A 199 32.21 -26.32 -9.97
C ASP A 199 31.02 -25.87 -10.86
N ALA A 200 30.06 -26.74 -11.21
CA ALA A 200 29.12 -26.45 -12.30
C ALA A 200 27.61 -26.45 -11.96
N THR A 201 27.15 -26.84 -10.76
CA THR A 201 25.69 -27.00 -10.56
C THR A 201 25.18 -26.74 -9.15
N LEU A 202 25.46 -25.56 -8.59
CA LEU A 202 24.71 -25.08 -7.42
C LEU A 202 23.77 -23.94 -7.87
N PRO A 203 22.45 -24.07 -7.70
CA PRO A 203 21.54 -22.95 -7.94
C PRO A 203 21.93 -21.78 -7.02
N SER A 204 22.04 -20.57 -7.58
CA SER A 204 22.41 -19.37 -6.82
C SER A 204 21.44 -19.17 -5.64
N PRO A 205 21.92 -19.08 -4.38
CA PRO A 205 21.07 -18.95 -3.18
C PRO A 205 20.49 -17.53 -2.97
N LEU A 206 20.53 -16.68 -4.01
CA LEU A 206 20.01 -15.31 -3.99
C LEU A 206 18.55 -15.20 -3.49
N PRO A 207 17.58 -16.06 -3.89
CA PRO A 207 16.20 -15.91 -3.44
C PRO A 207 16.02 -16.12 -1.93
N GLN A 208 16.71 -17.10 -1.33
CA GLN A 208 16.57 -17.40 0.11
C GLN A 208 17.16 -16.31 1.01
N LYS A 209 18.19 -15.58 0.57
CA LYS A 209 18.77 -14.48 1.37
C LYS A 209 17.90 -13.21 1.32
N GLN A 210 17.29 -12.92 0.17
CA GLN A 210 16.38 -11.79 0.03
C GLN A 210 15.14 -11.95 0.91
N GLU A 211 14.55 -13.16 0.96
CA GLU A 211 13.40 -13.42 1.84
C GLU A 211 13.73 -13.24 3.33
N ARG A 212 14.89 -13.71 3.79
CA ARG A 212 15.31 -13.58 5.20
C ARG A 212 15.56 -12.14 5.61
N THR A 213 16.16 -11.35 4.73
CA THR A 213 16.46 -9.93 4.98
C THR A 213 15.20 -9.09 4.98
N LEU A 214 14.26 -9.35 4.06
CA LEU A 214 12.93 -8.75 4.07
C LEU A 214 12.17 -9.08 5.37
N ASN A 215 12.16 -10.34 5.80
CA ASN A 215 11.48 -10.76 7.03
C ASN A 215 12.12 -10.17 8.30
N ALA A 216 13.45 -10.18 8.41
CA ALA A 216 14.15 -9.59 9.55
C ALA A 216 13.95 -8.06 9.63
N TYR A 217 13.91 -7.39 8.47
CA TYR A 217 13.61 -5.97 8.39
C TYR A 217 12.15 -5.69 8.78
N MET A 218 11.20 -6.52 8.33
CA MET A 218 9.80 -6.47 8.75
C MET A 218 9.63 -6.58 10.26
N ASP A 219 10.33 -7.51 10.91
CA ASP A 219 10.27 -7.69 12.36
C ASP A 219 10.85 -6.48 13.11
N ALA A 220 11.95 -5.91 12.61
CA ALA A 220 12.53 -4.68 13.17
C ALA A 220 11.59 -3.48 12.99
N MET A 221 10.90 -3.38 11.86
CA MET A 221 9.91 -2.34 11.61
C MET A 221 8.68 -2.47 12.52
N ARG A 222 8.14 -3.69 12.69
CA ARG A 222 7.02 -3.94 13.60
C ARG A 222 7.33 -3.52 15.03
N ARG A 223 8.55 -3.81 15.51
CA ARG A 223 9.01 -3.42 16.85
C ARG A 223 9.21 -1.91 17.03
N SER A 224 9.51 -1.18 15.96
CA SER A 224 9.77 0.27 16.01
C SER A 224 8.55 1.12 15.67
N ALA A 225 7.47 0.52 15.18
CA ALA A 225 6.27 1.23 14.73
C ALA A 225 5.11 1.22 15.73
N ASP A 226 5.30 0.69 16.95
CA ASP A 226 4.26 0.55 17.99
C ASP A 226 2.93 0.02 17.41
N VAL A 227 2.99 -1.15 16.75
CA VAL A 227 1.80 -1.77 16.15
C VAL A 227 0.92 -2.36 17.24
N VAL A 228 -0.32 -1.86 17.35
CA VAL A 228 -1.36 -2.38 18.26
C VAL A 228 -2.50 -2.94 17.43
N ILE A 229 -2.78 -4.23 17.58
CA ILE A 229 -3.90 -4.92 16.91
C ILE A 229 -4.98 -5.19 17.95
N GLU A 230 -6.21 -4.78 17.68
CA GLU A 230 -7.34 -5.02 18.58
C GLU A 230 -8.07 -6.32 18.21
N GLU A 231 -7.60 -7.45 18.75
CA GLU A 231 -8.13 -8.78 18.43
C GLU A 231 -9.64 -8.95 18.72
N ARG A 232 -10.19 -8.21 19.69
CA ARG A 232 -11.63 -8.26 20.00
C ARG A 232 -12.52 -7.68 18.91
N LYS A 233 -11.93 -6.96 17.94
CA LYS A 233 -12.64 -6.29 16.85
C LYS A 233 -12.44 -7.00 15.49
N LEU A 234 -11.79 -8.16 15.48
CA LEU A 234 -11.53 -8.99 14.29
C LEU A 234 -12.61 -10.03 13.96
#